data_AF-A0A1B6FL90-F1
#
_entry.id   AF-A0A1B6FL90-F1
#
_cell.length_a   1.000
_cell.length_b   1.000
_cell.length_c   1.000
_cell.angle_alpha   90.00
_cell.angle_beta   90.00
_cell.angle_gamma   90.00
#
_symmetry.space_group_name_H-M   'P 1'
#
loop_
_entity.id
_entity.type
_entity.pdbx_description
1 polymer ?
#
loop_
_entity_poly.entity_id
_entity_poly.type
_entity_poly.pdbx_seq_one_letter_code
_entity_poly.pdbx_strand_id
1 'polypeptide(L)'
;WLRGRWSPVGCNVIADSKDKDVHCQCSHVSIFGAAFPVPPHEIDPFADAKLFLTVLDNPLVVALVLAMLLLYLVSCVFLWRLDKYDKIQRTVLVLDDNFPGSKYPYLIAVYTSSRLNAGTTAHVALRITGTMSSSRVHVL
;
A
#
# COMPACT_ATOMS: atom_id res chain seq x y z
N TRP A 1 -4.83 -38.87 -21.20
CA TRP A 1 -5.89 -37.84 -21.33
C TRP A 1 -7.18 -38.51 -21.72
N LEU A 2 -8.20 -38.40 -20.86
CA LEU A 2 -9.55 -38.88 -21.15
C LEU A 2 -10.45 -37.66 -21.24
N ARG A 3 -11.07 -37.41 -22.41
CA ARG A 3 -11.97 -36.28 -22.66
C ARG A 3 -11.41 -34.90 -22.22
N GLY A 4 -10.16 -34.60 -22.58
CA GLY A 4 -9.56 -33.30 -22.26
C GLY A 4 -9.23 -33.08 -20.76
N ARG A 5 -9.15 -34.16 -19.96
CA ARG A 5 -8.65 -34.10 -18.58
C ARG A 5 -7.54 -35.11 -18.34
N TRP A 6 -6.65 -34.78 -17.39
CA TRP A 6 -5.70 -35.73 -16.83
C TRP A 6 -6.44 -36.90 -16.19
N SER A 7 -5.95 -38.11 -16.42
CA SER A 7 -6.54 -39.34 -15.89
C SER A 7 -5.43 -40.30 -15.49
N PRO A 8 -5.49 -40.90 -14.29
CA PRO A 8 -4.52 -41.89 -13.82
C PRO A 8 -4.77 -43.29 -14.39
N VAL A 9 -5.86 -43.49 -15.14
CA VAL A 9 -6.24 -44.82 -15.64
C VAL A 9 -5.12 -45.41 -16.51
N GLY A 10 -4.70 -46.63 -16.18
CA GLY A 10 -3.67 -47.36 -16.92
C GLY A 10 -2.24 -47.08 -16.45
N CYS A 11 -2.05 -46.21 -15.45
CA CYS A 11 -0.76 -45.99 -14.81
C CYS A 11 -0.85 -45.98 -13.28
N ASN A 12 -0.02 -46.81 -12.63
CA ASN A 12 0.03 -46.94 -11.18
C ASN A 12 1.40 -46.52 -10.63
N VAL A 13 1.40 -45.87 -9.48
CA VAL A 13 2.62 -45.53 -8.73
C VAL A 13 3.08 -46.77 -7.96
N ILE A 14 4.36 -47.11 -8.07
CA ILE A 14 4.95 -48.29 -7.42
C ILE A 14 5.61 -47.86 -6.10
N ALA A 15 5.70 -48.80 -5.15
CA ALA A 15 6.27 -48.61 -3.82
C ALA A 15 7.76 -48.17 -3.80
N ASP A 16 8.47 -48.25 -4.93
CA ASP A 16 9.86 -47.77 -5.05
C ASP A 16 9.95 -46.24 -5.27
N SER A 17 8.81 -45.56 -5.25
CA SER A 17 8.77 -44.09 -5.30
C SER A 17 9.32 -43.50 -4.01
N LYS A 18 10.21 -42.49 -4.13
CA LYS A 18 10.85 -41.76 -3.03
C LYS A 18 10.40 -40.30 -3.05
N ASP A 19 10.73 -39.54 -2.00
CA ASP A 19 10.36 -38.13 -1.86
C ASP A 19 10.77 -37.22 -3.04
N LYS A 20 11.80 -37.61 -3.80
CA LYS A 20 12.33 -36.86 -4.95
C LYS A 20 12.12 -37.54 -6.31
N ASP A 21 11.74 -38.82 -6.31
CA ASP A 21 11.67 -39.66 -7.51
C ASP A 21 10.35 -40.46 -7.52
N VAL A 22 9.52 -40.31 -8.55
CA VAL A 22 8.30 -41.13 -8.70
C VAL A 22 8.53 -42.25 -9.71
N HIS A 23 8.33 -43.49 -9.26
CA HIS A 23 8.37 -44.68 -10.10
C HIS A 23 6.95 -45.09 -10.49
N CYS A 24 6.64 -44.96 -11.79
CA CYS A 24 5.33 -45.29 -12.34
C CYS A 24 5.42 -46.49 -13.27
N GLN A 25 4.44 -47.40 -13.20
CA GLN A 25 4.23 -48.44 -14.20
C GLN A 25 2.96 -48.16 -14.98
N CYS A 26 3.12 -47.85 -16.26
CA CYS A 26 2.01 -47.57 -17.16
C CYS A 26 1.91 -48.62 -18.27
N SER A 27 0.69 -48.92 -18.69
CA SER A 27 0.35 -49.92 -19.73
C SER A 27 0.20 -49.33 -21.14
N HIS A 28 0.55 -48.05 -21.30
CA HIS A 28 0.41 -47.29 -22.54
C HIS A 28 1.60 -46.36 -22.73
N VAL A 29 1.80 -45.87 -23.96
CA VAL A 29 2.82 -44.85 -24.27
C VAL A 29 2.09 -43.52 -24.49
N SER A 30 2.16 -42.63 -23.51
CA SER A 30 1.52 -41.30 -23.58
C SER A 30 2.35 -40.26 -22.82
N ILE A 31 1.84 -39.04 -22.73
CA ILE A 31 2.41 -38.01 -21.85
C ILE A 31 2.09 -38.37 -20.40
N PHE A 32 3.10 -38.33 -19.55
CA PHE A 32 3.01 -38.58 -18.11
C PHE A 32 3.41 -37.33 -17.32
N GLY A 33 2.90 -37.23 -16.10
CA GLY A 33 3.24 -36.18 -15.16
C GLY A 33 3.02 -36.70 -13.75
N ALA A 34 3.93 -36.36 -12.85
CA ALA A 34 3.82 -36.63 -11.43
C ALA A 34 3.85 -35.30 -10.68
N ALA A 35 3.11 -35.20 -9.58
CA ALA A 35 3.12 -34.06 -8.69
C ALA A 35 3.62 -34.51 -7.32
N PHE A 36 4.63 -33.80 -6.81
CA PHE A 36 5.12 -34.01 -5.46
C PHE A 36 4.42 -33.02 -4.52
N PRO A 37 3.81 -33.48 -3.42
CA PRO A 37 3.42 -32.56 -2.37
C PRO A 37 4.70 -31.99 -1.75
N VAL A 38 5.01 -30.73 -2.05
CA VAL A 38 6.08 -30.01 -1.36
C VAL A 38 5.55 -29.68 0.04
N PRO A 39 6.17 -30.16 1.13
CA PRO A 39 5.74 -29.77 2.46
C PRO A 39 5.81 -28.23 2.56
N PRO A 40 4.77 -27.56 3.07
CA PRO A 40 4.88 -26.14 3.36
C PRO A 40 6.05 -25.96 4.32
N HIS A 41 6.87 -24.93 4.10
CA HIS A 41 7.96 -24.61 5.01
C HIS A 41 7.37 -24.36 6.40
N GLU A 42 7.66 -25.24 7.35
CA GLU A 42 7.24 -25.06 8.73
C GLU A 42 8.03 -23.87 9.29
N ILE A 43 7.32 -22.82 9.69
CA ILE A 43 7.92 -21.68 10.39
C ILE A 43 7.80 -22.02 11.87
N ASP A 44 8.91 -22.40 12.50
CA ASP A 44 8.96 -22.63 13.94
C ASP A 44 9.63 -21.41 14.60
N PRO A 45 8.84 -20.54 15.27
CA PRO A 45 9.36 -19.31 15.87
C PRO A 45 10.53 -19.53 16.83
N PHE A 46 10.61 -20.70 17.48
CA PHE A 46 11.64 -21.00 18.47
C PHE A 46 12.90 -21.59 17.84
N ALA A 47 12.76 -22.43 16.81
CA ALA A 47 13.90 -22.94 16.06
C ALA A 47 14.51 -21.86 15.17
N ASP A 48 13.67 -21.05 14.51
CA ASP A 48 14.09 -19.96 13.62
C ASP A 48 14.71 -18.79 14.39
N ALA A 49 14.33 -18.57 15.66
CA ALA A 49 14.99 -17.62 16.56
C ALA A 49 16.51 -17.90 16.70
N LYS A 50 16.95 -19.16 16.62
CA LYS A 50 18.37 -19.50 16.64
C LYS A 50 19.09 -19.12 15.34
N LEU A 51 18.36 -19.03 14.24
CA LEU A 51 18.88 -18.51 12.98
C LEU A 51 19.15 -17.00 13.09
N PHE A 52 18.30 -16.25 13.80
CA PHE A 52 18.58 -14.85 14.14
C PHE A 52 19.80 -14.70 15.07
N LEU A 53 20.09 -15.70 15.93
CA LEU A 53 21.32 -15.72 16.73
C LEU A 53 22.57 -15.94 15.87
N THR A 54 22.48 -16.69 14.76
CA THR A 54 23.59 -16.81 13.79
C THR A 54 23.71 -15.56 12.91
N VAL A 55 22.63 -14.82 12.72
CA VAL A 55 22.69 -13.48 12.08
C VAL A 55 23.50 -12.48 12.95
N LEU A 56 23.62 -12.70 14.27
CA LEU A 56 24.54 -11.93 15.13
C LEU A 56 26.03 -12.17 14.80
N ASP A 57 26.40 -13.29 14.17
CA ASP A 57 27.77 -13.52 13.69
C ASP A 57 28.14 -12.57 12.53
N ASN A 58 27.14 -11.99 11.86
CA ASN A 58 27.31 -10.95 10.86
C ASN A 58 26.64 -9.64 11.29
N PRO A 59 27.29 -8.86 12.19
CA PRO A 59 26.70 -7.67 12.79
C PRO A 59 26.32 -6.60 11.77
N LEU A 60 26.91 -6.61 10.58
CA LEU A 60 26.60 -5.67 9.50
C LEU A 60 25.14 -5.78 9.04
N VAL A 61 24.64 -7.01 8.86
CA VAL A 61 23.26 -7.24 8.38
C VAL A 61 22.26 -6.77 9.43
N VAL A 62 22.49 -7.11 10.70
CA VAL A 62 21.65 -6.65 11.82
C VAL A 62 21.63 -5.13 11.91
N ALA A 63 22.81 -4.49 11.83
CA ALA A 63 22.93 -3.04 11.91
C ALA A 63 22.17 -2.35 10.76
N LEU A 64 22.25 -2.87 9.53
CA LEU A 64 21.52 -2.34 8.39
C LEU A 64 20.00 -2.49 8.55
N VAL A 65 19.53 -3.66 8.98
CA VAL A 65 18.10 -3.90 9.22
C VAL A 65 17.56 -2.98 10.31
N LEU A 66 18.29 -2.83 11.42
CA LEU A 66 17.93 -1.89 12.49
C LEU A 66 17.93 -0.44 12.01
N ALA A 67 18.93 -0.02 11.23
CA ALA A 67 19.00 1.32 10.67
C ALA A 67 17.83 1.62 9.73
N MET A 68 17.47 0.68 8.85
CA MET A 68 16.28 0.80 8.00
C MET A 68 15.00 0.91 8.81
N LEU A 69 14.86 0.10 9.87
CA LEU A 69 13.69 0.13 10.74
C LEU A 69 13.59 1.46 11.51
N LEU A 70 14.70 1.98 12.01
CA LEU A 70 14.74 3.30 12.65
C LEU A 70 14.40 4.42 11.68
N LEU A 71 14.97 4.40 10.47
CA LEU A 71 14.66 5.39 9.44
C LEU A 71 13.18 5.35 9.06
N TYR A 72 12.61 4.16 8.91
CA TYR A 72 11.18 3.98 8.67
C TYR A 72 10.33 4.60 9.78
N LEU A 73 10.64 4.32 11.05
CA LEU A 73 9.92 4.90 12.19
C LEU A 73 10.01 6.44 12.21
N VAL A 74 11.19 7.00 11.96
CA VAL A 74 11.38 8.46 11.87
C VAL A 74 10.54 9.05 10.75
N SER A 75 10.55 8.43 9.56
CA SER A 75 9.71 8.85 8.43
C SER A 75 8.22 8.77 8.76
N CYS A 76 7.76 7.71 9.42
CA CYS A 76 6.38 7.59 9.88
C CYS A 76 5.98 8.72 10.82
N VAL A 77 6.82 9.06 11.81
CA VAL A 77 6.56 10.17 12.74
C VAL A 77 6.52 11.51 12.00
N PHE A 78 7.44 11.73 11.06
CA PHE A 78 7.48 12.95 10.26
C PHE A 78 6.23 13.10 9.38
N LEU A 79 5.86 12.06 8.65
CA LEU A 79 4.66 12.04 7.82
C LEU A 79 3.39 12.23 8.65
N TRP A 80 3.30 11.58 9.82
CA TRP A 80 2.17 11.77 10.72
C TRP A 80 2.04 13.21 11.23
N ARG A 81 3.17 13.89 11.48
CA ARG A 81 3.17 15.32 11.82
C ARG A 81 2.68 16.15 10.63
N LEU A 82 3.17 15.89 9.41
CA LEU A 82 2.72 16.59 8.20
C LEU A 82 1.21 16.41 7.96
N ASP A 83 0.68 15.20 8.09
CA ASP A 83 -0.75 14.94 7.96
C ASP A 83 -1.59 15.71 8.98
N LYS A 84 -1.07 15.87 10.21
CA LYS A 84 -1.74 16.67 11.25
C LYS A 84 -1.75 18.16 10.89
N TYR A 85 -0.67 18.69 10.32
CA TYR A 85 -0.63 20.08 9.84
C TYR A 85 -1.58 20.30 8.65
N ASP A 86 -1.65 19.35 7.72
CA ASP A 86 -2.55 19.44 6.55
C ASP A 86 -4.03 19.46 6.99
N LYS A 87 -4.41 18.67 8.01
CA LYS A 87 -5.77 18.71 8.57
C LYS A 87 -6.16 20.10 9.11
N ILE A 88 -5.21 20.84 9.69
CA ILE A 88 -5.47 22.20 10.19
C ILE A 88 -5.71 23.15 9.00
N GLN A 89 -4.89 23.04 7.95
CA GLN A 89 -4.99 23.87 6.73
C GLN A 89 -6.28 23.62 5.93
N ARG A 90 -6.87 22.42 6.00
CA ARG A 90 -8.14 22.08 5.33
C ARG A 90 -9.39 22.57 6.06
N THR A 91 -9.26 23.24 7.21
CA THR A 91 -10.43 23.77 7.93
C THR A 91 -11.04 24.90 7.11
N VAL A 92 -12.36 24.83 6.88
CA VAL A 92 -13.10 25.90 6.20
C VAL A 92 -13.01 27.16 7.04
N LEU A 93 -12.32 28.18 6.52
CA LEU A 93 -12.28 29.50 7.13
C LEU A 93 -13.60 30.22 6.84
N VAL A 94 -14.34 30.59 7.89
CA VAL A 94 -15.50 31.47 7.76
C VAL A 94 -14.99 32.90 7.75
N LEU A 95 -15.29 33.65 6.69
CA LEU A 95 -14.89 35.05 6.59
C LEU A 95 -15.63 35.89 7.64
N ASP A 96 -14.92 36.86 8.22
CA ASP A 96 -15.45 37.78 9.23
C ASP A 96 -16.59 38.68 8.69
N ASP A 97 -16.66 38.84 7.36
CA ASP A 97 -17.68 39.65 6.69
C ASP A 97 -18.98 38.86 6.36
N ASN A 98 -19.07 37.61 6.82
CA ASN A 98 -20.23 36.76 6.60
C ASN A 98 -21.44 37.25 7.42
N PHE A 99 -22.56 37.53 6.73
CA PHE A 99 -23.76 38.08 7.36
C PHE A 99 -24.86 37.02 7.49
N PRO A 100 -25.46 36.82 8.68
CA PRO A 100 -26.44 35.75 8.94
C PRO A 100 -27.74 35.88 8.12
N GLY A 101 -28.05 37.06 7.58
CA GLY A 101 -29.17 37.28 6.67
C GLY A 101 -28.87 36.98 5.19
N SER A 102 -27.69 36.45 4.87
CA SER A 102 -27.31 36.13 3.49
C SER A 102 -28.08 34.92 2.97
N LYS A 103 -28.70 35.07 1.80
CA LYS A 103 -29.61 34.07 1.24
C LYS A 103 -28.91 32.89 0.56
N TYR A 104 -27.64 33.05 0.20
CA TYR A 104 -26.88 32.06 -0.59
C TYR A 104 -25.46 31.91 -0.03
N PRO A 105 -25.18 30.84 0.74
CA PRO A 105 -23.82 30.53 1.17
C PRO A 105 -23.03 29.86 0.03
N TYR A 106 -21.77 30.27 -0.14
CA TYR A 106 -20.84 29.67 -1.09
C TYR A 106 -19.59 29.17 -0.37
N LEU A 107 -19.12 27.97 -0.74
CA LEU A 107 -17.81 27.47 -0.34
C LEU A 107 -16.86 27.61 -1.53
N ILE A 108 -15.80 28.39 -1.36
CA ILE A 108 -14.84 28.72 -2.42
C ILE A 108 -13.46 28.24 -1.96
N ALA A 109 -12.72 27.60 -2.87
CA ALA A 109 -11.32 27.25 -2.67
C ALA A 109 -10.46 28.09 -3.62
N VAL A 110 -9.50 28.83 -3.06
CA VAL A 110 -8.55 29.64 -3.83
C VAL A 110 -7.18 28.97 -3.80
N TYR A 111 -6.67 28.62 -4.98
CA TYR A 111 -5.35 28.05 -5.15
C TYR A 111 -4.46 29.05 -5.90
N THR A 112 -3.31 29.38 -5.34
CA THR A 112 -2.36 30.31 -5.97
C THR A 112 -1.53 29.61 -7.05
N SER A 113 -1.00 28.43 -6.78
CA SER A 113 -0.22 27.62 -7.73
C SER A 113 0.04 26.23 -7.16
N SER A 114 0.37 25.27 -8.04
CA SER A 114 0.70 23.89 -7.67
C SER A 114 2.17 23.68 -7.26
N ARG A 115 3.01 24.70 -7.37
CA ARG A 115 4.44 24.60 -7.04
C ARG A 115 4.68 24.75 -5.55
N LEU A 116 5.73 24.09 -5.05
CA LEU A 116 6.20 24.27 -3.68
C LEU A 116 6.56 25.76 -3.45
N ASN A 117 6.15 26.32 -2.31
CA ASN A 117 6.37 27.72 -1.92
C ASN A 117 5.71 28.77 -2.84
N ALA A 118 4.64 28.41 -3.56
CA ALA A 118 3.94 29.36 -4.42
C ALA A 118 2.77 30.08 -3.71
N GLY A 119 2.91 30.36 -2.42
CA GLY A 119 1.97 31.19 -1.67
C GLY A 119 2.00 32.65 -2.14
N THR A 120 0.97 33.43 -1.80
CA THR A 120 0.90 34.87 -2.08
C THR A 120 0.91 35.67 -0.78
N THR A 121 1.57 36.83 -0.79
CA THR A 121 1.51 37.84 0.28
C THR A 121 0.52 38.95 -0.03
N ALA A 122 -0.10 38.93 -1.22
CA ALA A 122 -1.06 39.95 -1.62
C ALA A 122 -2.38 39.81 -0.86
N HIS A 123 -3.06 40.93 -0.63
CA HIS A 123 -4.45 40.92 -0.18
C HIS A 123 -5.35 40.40 -1.31
N VAL A 124 -5.98 39.25 -1.10
CA VAL A 124 -6.85 38.62 -2.09
C VAL A 124 -8.29 38.98 -1.76
N ALA A 125 -9.03 39.43 -2.77
CA ALA A 125 -10.46 39.70 -2.67
C ALA A 125 -11.21 39.04 -3.83
N LEU A 126 -12.45 38.60 -3.58
CA LEU A 126 -13.29 37.92 -4.55
C LEU A 126 -14.65 38.61 -4.67
N ARG A 127 -15.22 38.58 -5.88
CA ARG A 127 -16.60 39.00 -6.16
C ARG A 127 -17.23 38.04 -7.16
N ILE A 128 -18.35 37.45 -6.79
CA ILE A 128 -19.09 36.52 -7.63
C ILE A 128 -20.06 37.32 -8.49
N THR A 129 -20.04 37.11 -9.81
CA THR A 129 -20.98 37.76 -10.74
C THR A 129 -21.76 36.68 -11.48
N GLY A 130 -23.09 36.70 -11.33
CA GLY A 130 -24.02 35.83 -12.04
C GLY A 130 -24.88 36.60 -13.04
N THR A 131 -25.77 35.89 -13.74
CA THR A 131 -26.65 36.48 -14.76
C THR A 131 -27.67 37.44 -14.17
N MET A 132 -28.11 37.21 -12.94
CA MET A 132 -29.17 37.97 -12.27
C MET A 132 -28.65 39.02 -11.30
N SER A 133 -27.47 38.80 -10.71
CA SER A 133 -26.89 39.70 -9.72
C SER A 133 -25.40 39.41 -9.47
N SER A 134 -24.75 40.32 -8.74
CA SER A 134 -23.38 40.17 -8.26
C SER A 134 -23.34 40.21 -6.73
N SER A 135 -22.40 39.48 -6.12
CA SER A 135 -22.10 39.59 -4.70
C SER A 135 -21.38 40.91 -4.36
N ARG A 136 -21.25 41.17 -3.06
CA ARG A 136 -20.29 42.13 -2.53
C ARG A 136 -18.86 41.59 -2.71
N VAL A 137 -17.88 42.47 -2.56
CA VAL A 137 -16.47 42.07 -2.53
C VAL A 137 -16.19 41.48 -1.14
N HIS A 138 -15.63 40.28 -1.12
CA HIS A 138 -15.23 39.57 0.07
C HIS A 138 -13.70 39.50 0.11
N VAL A 139 -13.08 39.88 1.23
CA VAL A 139 -11.63 39.85 1.41
C VAL A 139 -11.26 38.60 2.21
N LEU A 140 -10.32 37.81 1.69
CA LEU A 140 -9.87 36.53 2.25
C LEU A 140 -8.75 36.71 3.28
#